data_AF-A0A553SSF0-F1
#
_entry.id   AF-A0A553SSF0-F1
#
_cell.length_a   1.000
_cell.length_b   1.000
_cell.length_c   1.000
_cell.angle_alpha   90.00
_cell.angle_beta   90.00
_cell.angle_gamma   90.00
#
_symmetry.space_group_name_H-M   'P 1'
#
loop_
_entity.id
_entity.type
_entity.pdbx_description
1 polymer ?
#
loop_
_entity_poly.entity_id
_entity_poly.type
_entity_poly.pdbx_seq_one_letter_code
_entity_poly.pdbx_strand_id
1 'polypeptide(L)' 'MEGPLTTVSGDGKSYNYFNFNPKYAQIVLTILRTYYNFCFAFKKPDGEKPTHEQRLGITNKKYKINDILYLR' A
#
# COMPACT_ATOMS: atom_id res chain seq x y z
N MET A 1 13.14 7.01 26.73
CA MET A 1 13.72 8.22 26.12
C MET A 1 12.96 8.45 24.82
N GLU A 2 11.98 9.34 24.83
CA GLU A 2 11.13 9.64 23.67
C GLU A 2 11.84 10.71 22.82
N GLY A 3 12.65 10.27 21.86
CA GLY A 3 13.29 11.17 20.90
C GLY A 3 12.38 11.44 19.69
N PRO A 4 12.54 12.59 19.01
CA PRO A 4 11.78 12.89 17.81
C PRO A 4 12.02 11.81 16.74
N LEU A 5 10.94 11.23 16.21
CA LEU A 5 10.95 10.20 15.15
C LEU A 5 11.56 10.69 13.82
N THR A 6 11.91 11.98 13.75
CA THR A 6 12.55 12.62 12.61
C THR A 6 14.05 12.75 12.87
N THR A 7 14.74 11.64 12.62
CA THR A 7 16.16 11.53 12.20
C THR A 7 17.22 12.26 13.04
N VAL A 8 18.01 11.49 13.81
CA VAL A 8 19.39 11.86 14.15
C VAL A 8 20.29 11.32 13.04
N SER A 9 20.95 12.20 12.29
CA SER A 9 21.96 11.85 11.29
C SER A 9 23.32 11.74 11.95
N GLY A 10 23.85 10.52 12.07
CA GLY A 10 25.25 10.25 12.37
C GLY A 10 25.93 9.60 11.17
N ASP A 11 26.98 10.23 10.66
CA ASP A 11 27.97 9.68 9.73
C ASP A 11 27.45 9.24 8.33
N GLY A 12 26.59 10.07 7.72
CA GLY A 12 26.29 9.99 6.28
C GLY A 12 25.48 8.77 5.81
N LYS A 13 25.13 7.83 6.69
CA LYS A 13 24.21 6.71 6.41
C LYS A 13 23.28 6.44 7.59
N SER A 14 22.08 7.01 7.56
CA SER A 14 21.02 6.65 8.49
C SER A 14 20.26 5.41 7.99
N TYR A 15 20.72 4.22 8.36
CA TYR A 15 19.90 2.99 8.26
C TYR A 15 18.90 2.95 9.43
N ASN A 16 17.98 3.91 9.46
CA ASN A 16 16.85 3.83 10.38
C ASN A 16 15.85 2.84 9.78
N TYR A 17 15.68 1.67 10.43
CA TYR A 17 14.67 0.71 10.05
C TYR A 17 13.31 1.40 9.97
N PHE A 18 12.80 1.50 8.74
CA PHE A 18 11.71 2.34 8.23
C PHE A 18 10.31 2.08 8.83
N ASN A 19 10.20 1.44 10.00
CA ASN A 19 8.90 1.06 10.58
C ASN A 19 8.26 2.17 11.43
N PHE A 20 9.02 3.13 11.94
CA PHE A 20 8.51 4.18 12.85
C PHE A 20 8.44 5.58 12.24
N ASN A 21 8.81 5.75 10.97
CA ASN A 21 8.59 7.03 10.30
C ASN A 21 7.12 7.09 9.84
N PRO A 22 6.27 7.92 10.47
CA PRO A 22 4.84 7.94 10.18
C PRO A 22 4.53 8.30 8.73
N LYS A 23 5.40 9.08 8.07
CA LYS A 23 5.25 9.44 6.66
C LYS A 23 5.40 8.23 5.74
N TYR A 24 6.40 7.39 5.96
CA TYR A 24 6.59 6.17 5.16
C TYR A 24 5.52 5.12 5.46
N ALA A 25 5.13 4.96 6.73
CA ALA A 25 4.02 4.07 7.11
C ALA A 25 2.71 4.47 6.41
N GLN A 26 2.39 5.76 6.36
CA GLN A 26 1.20 6.26 5.66
C GLN A 26 1.24 5.98 4.15
N ILE A 27 2.40 6.17 3.51
CA ILE A 27 2.57 5.89 2.08
C ILE A 27 2.34 4.39 1.80
N VAL A 28 2.95 3.51 2.59
CA VAL A 28 2.80 2.06 2.44
C VAL A 28 1.36 1.63 2.65
N LEU A 29 0.68 2.14 3.69
CA LEU A 29 -0.74 1.85 3.94
C LEU A 29 -1.63 2.32 2.80
N THR A 30 -1.32 3.47 2.20
CA THR A 30 -2.07 3.99 1.05
C THR A 30 -1.92 3.05 -0.15
N ILE A 31 -0.69 2.65 -0.48
CA ILE A 31 -0.41 1.69 -1.55
C ILE A 31 -1.14 0.36 -1.31
N LEU A 32 -1.06 -0.15 -0.08
CA LEU A 32 -1.67 -1.41 0.31
C LEU A 32 -3.20 -1.36 0.19
N ARG A 33 -3.80 -0.26 0.64
CA ARG A 33 -5.24 -0.03 0.53
C ARG A 33 -5.69 -0.01 -0.92
N THR A 34 -4.97 0.70 -1.79
CA THR A 34 -5.30 0.76 -3.21
C THR A 34 -5.18 -0.61 -3.87
N TYR A 35 -4.16 -1.40 -3.52
CA TYR A 35 -4.02 -2.76 -4.01
C TYR A 35 -5.18 -3.67 -3.60
N TYR A 36 -5.55 -3.69 -2.31
CA TYR A 36 -6.65 -4.55 -1.84
C TYR A 36 -8.01 -4.15 -2.42
N ASN A 37 -8.20 -2.86 -2.68
CA ASN A 37 -9.45 -2.34 -3.19
C ASN A 37 -9.64 -2.65 -4.68
N PHE A 38 -8.64 -2.36 -5.51
CA PHE A 38 -8.76 -2.37 -6.97
C PHE A 38 -8.13 -3.59 -7.65
N CYS A 39 -7.10 -4.20 -7.05
CA CYS A 39 -6.34 -5.29 -7.68
C CYS A 39 -6.67 -6.66 -7.10
N PHE A 40 -6.91 -6.74 -5.78
CA PHE A 40 -7.06 -8.01 -5.09
C PHE A 40 -8.48 -8.57 -5.20
N ALA A 41 -8.60 -9.72 -5.87
CA ALA A 41 -9.82 -10.52 -5.96
C ALA A 41 -9.64 -11.79 -5.13
N PHE A 42 -10.57 -12.07 -4.21
CA PHE A 42 -10.53 -13.30 -3.43
C PHE A 42 -10.95 -14.49 -4.30
N LYS A 43 -10.12 -15.53 -4.36
CA LYS A 43 -10.50 -16.81 -4.98
C LYS A 43 -11.42 -17.58 -4.03
N LYS A 44 -12.56 -18.04 -4.54
CA LYS A 44 -13.44 -18.99 -3.88
C LYS A 44 -13.60 -20.25 -4.74
N PRO A 45 -14.07 -21.37 -4.14
CA PRO A 45 -14.36 -22.59 -4.89
C PRO A 45 -15.37 -22.38 -6.05
N ASP A 46 -16.19 -21.34 -5.99
CA ASP A 46 -17.20 -20.97 -7.01
C ASP A 46 -16.71 -19.93 -8.02
N GLY A 47 -15.40 -19.61 -8.03
CA GLY A 47 -14.78 -18.65 -8.96
C GLY A 47 -14.14 -17.42 -8.29
N GLU A 48 -13.57 -16.51 -9.10
CA GLU A 48 -12.99 -15.26 -8.61
C GLU A 48 -14.09 -14.28 -8.21
N LYS A 49 -14.06 -13.80 -6.96
CA LYS A 49 -14.97 -12.73 -6.55
C LYS A 49 -14.54 -11.38 -7.13
N PRO A 50 -15.51 -10.50 -7.44
CA PRO A 50 -15.21 -9.12 -7.76
C PRO A 50 -14.40 -8.46 -6.65
N THR A 51 -13.51 -7.55 -7.03
CA THR A 51 -12.72 -6.73 -6.10
C THR A 51 -13.64 -5.89 -5.22
N HIS A 52 -13.11 -5.32 -4.13
CA HIS A 52 -13.93 -4.51 -3.22
C HIS A 52 -14.66 -3.38 -3.96
N GLU A 53 -13.96 -2.70 -4.86
CA GLU A 53 -14.49 -1.57 -5.64
C GLU A 53 -15.50 -2.02 -6.70
N GLN A 54 -15.30 -3.21 -7.28
CA GLN A 54 -16.30 -3.83 -8.15
C GLN A 54 -17.58 -4.20 -7.39
N ARG A 55 -17.46 -4.64 -6.13
CA ARG A 55 -18.61 -4.93 -5.26
C ARG A 55 -19.37 -3.67 -4.85
N LEU A 56 -18.66 -2.54 -4.71
CA LEU A 56 -19.25 -1.24 -4.43
C LEU A 56 -19.87 -0.58 -5.67
N GLY A 57 -19.64 -1.12 -6.88
CA GLY A 57 -20.13 -0.54 -8.13
C GLY A 57 -19.36 0.71 -8.59
N ILE A 58 -18.17 0.95 -8.03
CA ILE A 58 -17.32 2.10 -8.39
C ILE A 58 -16.64 1.87 -9.74
N THR A 59 -16.33 0.62 -10.06
CA THR A 59 -15.73 0.24 -11.35
C THR A 59 -16.17 -1.16 -11.75
N ASN A 60 -16.23 -1.40 -13.06
CA ASN A 60 -16.46 -2.74 -13.60
C ASN A 60 -15.13 -3.45 -13.96
N LYS A 61 -14.02 -2.71 -14.01
CA LYS A 61 -12.71 -3.22 -14.44
C LYS A 61 -11.89 -3.73 -13.27
N LYS A 62 -11.17 -4.84 -13.47
CA LYS A 62 -10.09 -5.30 -12.58
C LYS A 62 -8.78 -4.63 -13.00
N TYR A 63 -8.12 -3.94 -12.07
CA TYR A 63 -6.87 -3.22 -12.34
C TYR A 63 -5.66 -4.06 -11.91
N LYS A 64 -4.54 -3.89 -12.61
CA LYS A 64 -3.23 -4.37 -12.14
C LYS A 64 -2.53 -3.27 -11.35
N ILE A 65 -1.59 -3.63 -10.48
CA ILE A 65 -0.86 -2.65 -9.67
C ILE A 65 -0.13 -1.61 -10.54
N ASN A 66 0.41 -2.03 -11.69
CA ASN A 66 1.08 -1.15 -12.66
C ASN A 66 0.12 -0.18 -13.36
N ASP A 67 -1.19 -0.45 -13.36
CA ASP A 67 -2.19 0.46 -13.92
C ASP A 67 -2.47 1.64 -12.96
N ILE A 68 -2.08 1.51 -11.69
CA ILE A 68 -2.41 2.43 -10.60
C ILE A 68 -1.15 3.15 -10.09
N LEU A 69 -0.08 2.39 -9.90
CA LEU A 69 1.19 2.89 -9.40
C LEU A 69 2.21 2.87 -10.52
N TYR A 70 2.90 4.00 -10.68
CA TYR A 70 4.02 4.11 -11.59
C TYR A 70 5.26 3.48 -10.95
N LEU A 71 5.47 2.19 -11.24
CA LEU A 71 6.67 1.46 -10.86
C LEU A 71 7.64 1.55 -12.04
N ARG A 72 8.69 2.35 -11.90
CA ARG A 72 9.76 2.51 -12.90
C ARG A 72 11.01 1.75 -12.49
#